data_AF-A0A7V3QJD9-F1
#
_entry.id   AF-A0A7V3QJD9-F1
#
_cell.length_a   1.000
_cell.length_b   1.000
_cell.length_c   1.000
_cell.angle_alpha   90.00
_cell.angle_beta   90.00
_cell.angle_gamma   90.00
#
_symmetry.space_group_name_H-M   'P 1'
#
loop_
_entity.id
_entity.type
_entity.pdbx_description
1 polymer ?
#
loop_
_entity_poly.entity_id
_entity_poly.type
_entity_poly.pdbx_seq_one_letter_code
_entity_poly.pdbx_strand_id
1 'polypeptide(L)'
;MKKILLILPLLVVLPMLASAFQGPIGFEGRGTKGLEWVILNSPELNLSQDQRDKIFDITLNAKKNIDSISTDLMKVRYDKEKELSSPNPDWSKVKSYNDQISKLRANINKIRLDAQVDILSILTKEQRDKLREITLRPGMGPIEHPMMDQMGPHFKGMR
;
A
#
# COMPACT_ATOMS: atom_id res chain seq x y z
N MET A 1 -66.02 -2.26 -32.94
CA MET A 1 -65.50 -3.24 -33.91
C MET A 1 -64.02 -3.47 -33.64
N LYS A 2 -63.63 -4.72 -33.36
CA LYS A 2 -62.25 -5.20 -33.22
C LYS A 2 -61.59 -5.34 -34.60
N LYS A 3 -60.33 -4.90 -34.76
CA LYS A 3 -59.19 -5.53 -35.50
C LYS A 3 -57.91 -4.80 -35.02
N ILE A 4 -57.13 -5.30 -34.05
CA ILE A 4 -56.04 -6.31 -34.10
C ILE A 4 -54.88 -5.93 -35.03
N LEU A 5 -53.73 -5.74 -34.35
CA LEU A 5 -52.31 -5.95 -34.69
C LEU A 5 -51.74 -5.39 -36.01
N LEU A 6 -50.57 -4.75 -35.91
CA LEU A 6 -49.35 -5.13 -36.64
C LEU A 6 -48.09 -4.51 -35.94
N ILE A 7 -47.33 -5.39 -35.25
CA ILE A 7 -45.86 -5.57 -35.32
C ILE A 7 -44.93 -4.46 -34.74
N LEU A 8 -44.44 -4.73 -33.51
CA LEU A 8 -43.05 -4.51 -33.05
C LEU A 8 -42.07 -5.25 -33.98
N PRO A 9 -40.80 -4.82 -34.24
CA PRO A 9 -39.90 -4.30 -33.21
C PRO A 9 -38.89 -3.22 -33.70
N LEU A 10 -38.48 -2.27 -32.87
CA LEU A 10 -37.21 -1.58 -33.15
C LEU A 10 -36.54 -1.03 -31.89
N LEU A 11 -35.34 -1.57 -31.64
CA LEU A 11 -34.22 -0.96 -30.95
C LEU A 11 -34.39 -0.66 -29.45
N VAL A 12 -34.14 -1.72 -28.68
CA VAL A 12 -33.47 -1.64 -27.37
C VAL A 12 -32.13 -0.91 -27.58
N VAL A 13 -32.12 0.41 -27.40
CA VAL A 13 -30.88 1.20 -27.30
C VAL A 13 -30.45 1.24 -25.85
N LEU A 14 -29.58 0.27 -25.53
CA LEU A 14 -28.52 0.27 -24.53
C LEU A 14 -28.64 1.18 -23.28
N PRO A 15 -28.68 0.60 -22.06
CA PRO A 15 -28.17 1.26 -20.87
C PRO A 15 -26.63 1.13 -20.85
N MET A 16 -25.93 1.92 -21.65
CA MET A 16 -24.45 1.97 -21.69
C MET A 16 -23.89 3.12 -20.83
N LEU A 17 -24.35 3.24 -19.58
CA LEU A 17 -23.82 4.23 -18.62
C LEU A 17 -23.47 3.63 -17.25
N ALA A 18 -23.33 2.31 -17.15
CA ALA A 18 -22.99 1.61 -15.90
C ALA A 18 -21.58 0.98 -15.88
N SER A 19 -20.65 1.44 -16.73
CA SER A 19 -19.30 0.83 -16.84
C SER A 19 -18.15 1.82 -16.65
N ALA A 20 -18.40 3.09 -16.37
CA ALA A 20 -17.32 4.08 -16.20
C ALA A 20 -16.76 4.19 -14.77
N PHE A 21 -17.30 3.43 -13.79
CA PHE A 21 -16.84 3.44 -12.40
C PHE A 21 -16.33 2.07 -11.91
N GLN A 22 -15.89 1.22 -12.83
CA GLN A 22 -15.04 0.07 -12.53
C GLN A 22 -13.63 0.33 -13.08
N GLY A 23 -13.03 1.44 -12.67
CA GLY A 23 -11.57 1.47 -12.62
C GLY A 23 -11.12 0.31 -11.73
N PRO A 24 -10.04 -0.42 -12.07
CA PRO A 24 -9.53 -1.43 -11.18
C PRO A 24 -9.30 -0.76 -9.83
N ILE A 25 -10.05 -1.20 -8.81
CA ILE A 25 -9.71 -0.97 -7.41
C ILE A 25 -8.24 -1.36 -7.34
N GLY A 26 -7.39 -0.34 -7.24
CA GLY A 26 -5.96 -0.49 -7.40
C GLY A 26 -5.52 -1.64 -6.52
N PHE A 27 -4.84 -2.62 -7.12
CA PHE A 27 -4.28 -3.77 -6.44
C PHE A 27 -3.76 -3.32 -5.06
N GLU A 28 -4.50 -3.65 -4.01
CA GLU A 28 -3.94 -3.81 -2.69
C GLU A 28 -2.90 -4.91 -2.88
N GLY A 29 -1.67 -4.51 -3.17
CA GLY A 29 -0.55 -5.43 -3.21
C GLY A 29 -0.64 -6.23 -1.92
N ARG A 30 -0.77 -7.56 -2.03
CA ARG A 30 -0.64 -8.46 -0.90
C ARG A 30 0.73 -8.17 -0.32
N GLY A 31 0.76 -7.30 0.69
CA GLY A 31 1.97 -6.78 1.26
C GLY A 31 2.80 -7.96 1.71
N THR A 32 4.06 -7.99 1.28
CA THR A 32 5.05 -8.84 1.92
C THR A 32 4.91 -8.70 3.42
N LYS A 33 4.79 -9.84 4.10
CA LYS A 33 4.60 -9.90 5.55
C LYS A 33 5.69 -9.06 6.21
N GLY A 34 5.29 -8.09 7.03
CA GLY A 34 6.23 -7.16 7.68
C GLY A 34 7.22 -7.89 8.59
N LEU A 35 8.36 -7.23 8.90
CA LEU A 35 9.41 -7.77 9.77
C LEU A 35 8.87 -8.33 11.09
N GLU A 36 7.92 -7.63 11.70
CA GLU A 36 7.23 -8.04 12.93
C GLU A 36 6.50 -9.39 12.76
N TRP A 37 5.80 -9.60 11.64
CA TRP A 37 5.14 -10.88 11.36
C TRP A 37 6.18 -12.00 11.29
N VAL A 38 7.31 -11.76 10.63
CA VAL A 38 8.41 -12.74 10.56
C VAL A 38 8.90 -13.07 11.95
N ILE A 39 9.14 -12.07 12.80
CA ILE A 39 9.62 -12.26 14.18
C ILE A 39 8.63 -13.08 15.01
N LEU A 40 7.35 -12.72 15.02
CA LEU A 40 6.34 -13.39 15.84
C LEU A 40 6.07 -14.84 15.41
N ASN A 41 6.24 -15.14 14.11
CA ASN A 41 5.95 -16.44 13.51
C ASN A 41 7.20 -17.29 13.24
N SER A 42 8.38 -16.86 13.68
CA SER A 42 9.62 -17.63 13.56
C SER A 42 9.84 -18.46 14.83
N PRO A 43 9.52 -19.77 14.84
CA PRO A 43 9.76 -20.62 16.00
C PRO A 43 11.25 -20.68 16.38
N GLU A 44 12.16 -20.49 15.42
CA GLU A 44 13.61 -20.51 15.64
C GLU A 44 14.10 -19.37 16.52
N LEU A 45 13.32 -18.30 16.69
CA LEU A 45 13.68 -17.20 17.59
C LEU A 45 13.40 -17.52 19.06
N ASN A 46 12.60 -18.56 19.34
CA ASN A 46 12.25 -18.99 20.70
C ASN A 46 11.93 -17.81 21.64
N LEU A 47 11.04 -16.90 21.19
CA LEU A 47 10.67 -15.71 21.95
C LEU A 47 10.00 -16.09 23.27
N SER A 48 10.43 -15.47 24.37
CA SER A 48 9.70 -15.59 25.64
C SER A 48 8.33 -14.92 25.56
N GLN A 49 7.43 -15.25 26.50
CA GLN A 49 6.12 -14.62 26.56
C GLN A 49 6.25 -13.10 26.74
N ASP A 50 7.11 -12.64 27.66
CA ASP A 50 7.38 -11.22 27.88
C ASP A 50 7.89 -10.51 26.62
N GLN A 51 8.71 -11.17 25.78
CA GLN A 51 9.15 -10.60 24.52
C GLN A 51 7.99 -10.47 23.53
N ARG A 52 7.13 -11.49 23.43
CA ARG A 52 5.94 -11.47 22.57
C ARG A 52 4.97 -10.36 22.96
N ASP A 53 4.71 -10.20 24.23
CA ASP A 53 3.78 -9.18 24.75
C ASP A 53 4.31 -7.76 24.44
N LYS A 54 5.61 -7.51 24.67
CA LYS A 54 6.22 -6.22 24.33
C LYS A 54 6.20 -5.93 22.82
N ILE A 55 6.45 -6.94 21.97
CA ILE A 55 6.38 -6.79 20.52
C ILE A 55 4.94 -6.48 20.08
N PHE A 56 3.96 -7.14 20.68
CA PHE A 56 2.54 -6.89 20.42
C PHE A 56 2.16 -5.46 20.79
N ASP A 57 2.57 -4.97 21.97
CA ASP A 57 2.28 -3.61 22.43
C ASP A 57 2.89 -2.54 21.50
N ILE A 58 4.15 -2.72 21.09
CA ILE A 58 4.81 -1.81 20.13
C ILE A 58 4.04 -1.78 18.82
N THR A 59 3.65 -2.95 18.32
CA THR A 59 2.91 -3.08 17.07
C THR A 59 1.56 -2.40 17.15
N LEU A 60 0.82 -2.64 18.23
CA LEU A 60 -0.51 -2.08 18.44
C LEU A 60 -0.44 -0.55 18.51
N ASN A 61 0.55 -0.02 19.22
CA ASN A 61 0.77 1.43 19.31
C ASN A 61 1.16 2.03 17.95
N ALA A 62 2.07 1.40 17.22
CA ALA A 62 2.46 1.83 15.87
C ALA A 62 1.26 1.82 14.92
N LYS A 63 0.44 0.76 14.95
CA LYS A 63 -0.80 0.64 14.17
C LYS A 63 -1.75 1.79 14.48
N LYS A 64 -2.02 2.06 15.76
CA LYS A 64 -2.89 3.17 16.19
C LYS A 64 -2.42 4.51 15.63
N ASN A 65 -1.12 4.79 15.68
CA ASN A 65 -0.55 6.03 15.17
C ASN A 65 -0.64 6.12 13.63
N ILE A 66 -0.43 5.00 12.93
CA ILE A 66 -0.58 4.92 11.47
C ILE A 66 -2.04 5.11 11.06
N ASP A 67 -2.99 4.53 11.78
CA ASP A 67 -4.42 4.63 11.47
C ASP A 67 -4.88 6.09 11.53
N SER A 68 -4.41 6.86 12.53
CA SER A 68 -4.68 8.30 12.62
C SER A 68 -4.19 9.07 11.38
N ILE A 69 -3.00 8.75 10.86
CA ILE A 69 -2.43 9.42 9.68
C ILE A 69 -3.10 8.92 8.39
N SER A 70 -3.55 7.67 8.38
CA SER A 70 -4.17 7.04 7.21
C SER A 70 -5.51 7.67 6.86
N THR A 71 -6.27 8.13 7.85
CA THR A 71 -7.48 8.92 7.63
C THR A 71 -7.18 10.21 6.86
N ASP A 72 -6.16 10.95 7.26
CA ASP A 72 -5.78 12.20 6.58
C ASP A 72 -5.20 11.93 5.19
N LEU A 73 -4.42 10.86 5.04
CA LEU A 73 -3.92 10.42 3.74
C LEU A 73 -5.07 10.08 2.77
N MET A 74 -6.14 9.45 3.25
CA MET A 74 -7.32 9.14 2.46
C MET A 74 -8.05 10.44 2.03
N LYS A 75 -8.24 11.39 2.94
CA LYS A 75 -8.86 12.69 2.64
C LYS A 75 -8.09 13.44 1.55
N VAL A 76 -6.78 13.59 1.70
CA VAL A 76 -5.95 14.32 0.73
C VAL A 76 -5.95 13.62 -0.65
N ARG A 77 -6.00 12.28 -0.68
CA ARG A 77 -6.17 11.53 -1.94
C ARG A 77 -7.51 11.82 -2.60
N TYR A 78 -8.59 11.85 -1.82
CA TYR A 78 -9.91 12.18 -2.32
C TYR A 78 -9.96 13.60 -2.87
N ASP A 79 -9.42 14.58 -2.14
CA ASP A 79 -9.38 15.97 -2.58
C ASP A 79 -8.55 16.16 -3.86
N LYS A 80 -7.44 15.43 -3.97
CA LYS A 80 -6.63 15.37 -5.20
C LYS A 80 -7.43 14.80 -6.38
N GLU A 81 -8.11 13.68 -6.18
CA GLU A 81 -8.90 13.03 -7.23
C GLU A 81 -10.07 13.92 -7.69
N LYS A 82 -10.72 14.59 -6.73
CA LYS A 82 -11.79 15.55 -6.98
C LYS A 82 -11.32 16.73 -7.83
N GLU A 83 -10.15 17.29 -7.53
CA GLU A 83 -9.56 18.39 -8.32
C GLU A 83 -9.21 17.95 -9.74
N LEU A 84 -8.59 16.78 -9.89
CA LEU A 84 -8.24 16.20 -11.18
C LEU A 84 -9.46 15.87 -12.05
N SER A 85 -10.60 15.55 -11.43
CA SER A 85 -11.87 15.28 -12.10
C SER A 85 -12.63 16.55 -12.52
N SER A 86 -12.15 17.74 -12.14
CA SER A 86 -12.82 18.99 -12.50
C SER A 86 -12.61 19.35 -13.98
N PRO A 87 -13.53 20.10 -14.63
CA PRO A 87 -13.37 20.52 -16.02
C PRO A 87 -12.14 21.41 -16.28
N ASN A 88 -11.62 22.08 -15.25
CA ASN A 88 -10.43 22.92 -15.33
C ASN A 88 -9.59 22.77 -14.04
N PRO A 89 -8.78 21.70 -13.94
CA PRO A 89 -8.02 21.40 -12.72
C PRO A 89 -7.01 22.49 -12.37
N ASP A 90 -6.97 22.88 -11.11
CA ASP A 90 -5.91 23.72 -10.55
C ASP A 90 -4.66 22.88 -10.28
N TRP A 91 -3.70 22.93 -11.21
CA TRP A 91 -2.43 22.21 -11.10
C TRP A 91 -1.60 22.60 -9.87
N SER A 92 -1.73 23.82 -9.36
CA SER A 92 -1.05 24.26 -8.14
C SER A 92 -1.58 23.49 -6.93
N LYS A 93 -2.92 23.33 -6.83
CA LYS A 93 -3.54 22.52 -5.79
C LYS A 93 -3.18 21.05 -5.91
N VAL A 94 -3.21 20.48 -7.12
CA VAL A 94 -2.83 19.07 -7.36
C VAL A 94 -1.41 18.80 -6.86
N LYS A 95 -0.46 19.71 -7.15
CA LYS A 95 0.91 19.62 -6.66
C LYS A 95 0.98 19.71 -5.14
N SER A 96 0.25 20.64 -4.53
CA SER A 96 0.17 20.76 -3.07
C SER A 96 -0.37 19.49 -2.41
N TYR A 97 -1.43 18.88 -2.95
CA TYR A 97 -1.94 17.59 -2.43
C TYR A 97 -0.91 16.47 -2.57
N ASN A 98 -0.14 16.46 -3.66
CA ASN A 98 0.93 15.47 -3.84
C ASN A 98 2.04 15.61 -2.78
N ASP A 99 2.42 16.84 -2.44
CA ASP A 99 3.41 17.11 -1.40
C ASP A 99 2.89 16.70 -0.02
N GLN A 100 1.61 16.95 0.27
CA GLN A 100 0.94 16.50 1.49
C GLN A 100 0.91 14.97 1.59
N ILE A 101 0.51 14.27 0.52
CA ILE A 101 0.53 12.79 0.43
C ILE A 101 1.94 12.26 0.72
N SER A 102 2.96 12.89 0.15
CA SER A 102 4.35 12.48 0.32
C SER A 102 4.80 12.63 1.78
N LYS A 103 4.45 13.75 2.44
CA LYS A 103 4.73 13.98 3.87
C LYS A 103 4.02 12.95 4.76
N LEU A 104 2.74 12.67 4.52
CA LEU A 104 1.97 11.69 5.29
C LEU A 104 2.55 10.27 5.15
N ARG A 105 2.96 9.88 3.93
CA ARG A 105 3.67 8.61 3.69
C ARG A 105 5.00 8.54 4.42
N ALA A 106 5.78 9.63 4.41
CA ALA A 106 7.04 9.69 5.15
C ALA A 106 6.83 9.50 6.66
N ASN A 107 5.78 10.11 7.22
CA ASN A 107 5.45 9.95 8.64
C ASN A 107 5.04 8.50 8.98
N ILE A 108 4.22 7.85 8.15
CA ILE A 108 3.88 6.43 8.30
C ILE A 108 5.14 5.56 8.27
N ASN A 109 6.04 5.81 7.32
CA ASN A 109 7.29 5.07 7.21
C ASN A 109 8.19 5.27 8.42
N LYS A 110 8.26 6.49 8.95
CA LYS A 110 8.99 6.78 10.18
C LYS A 110 8.46 5.95 11.36
N ILE A 111 7.14 5.94 11.58
CA ILE A 111 6.52 5.15 12.66
C ILE A 111 6.86 3.66 12.50
N ARG A 112 6.82 3.12 11.28
CA ARG A 112 7.20 1.72 11.02
C ARG A 112 8.66 1.45 11.35
N LEU A 113 9.58 2.35 10.97
CA LEU A 113 11.00 2.21 11.25
C LEU A 113 11.28 2.28 12.75
N ASP A 114 10.67 3.24 13.44
CA ASP A 114 10.80 3.40 14.89
C ASP A 114 10.32 2.10 15.60
N ALA A 115 9.15 1.58 15.22
CA ALA A 115 8.63 0.32 15.76
C ALA A 115 9.55 -0.88 15.46
N GLN A 116 10.13 -0.97 14.26
CA GLN A 116 11.09 -2.03 13.93
C GLN A 116 12.34 -1.95 14.79
N VAL A 117 12.88 -0.74 15.02
CA VAL A 117 14.04 -0.53 15.89
C VAL A 117 13.71 -0.96 17.32
N ASP A 118 12.55 -0.56 17.83
CA ASP A 118 12.10 -0.92 19.18
C ASP A 118 11.93 -2.44 19.32
N ILE A 119 11.35 -3.12 18.34
CA ILE A 119 11.22 -4.58 18.32
C ILE A 119 12.60 -5.26 18.32
N LEU A 120 13.54 -4.80 17.48
CA LEU A 120 14.90 -5.37 17.43
C LEU A 120 15.67 -5.19 18.74
N SER A 121 15.32 -4.16 19.53
CA SER A 121 15.92 -3.91 20.85
C SER A 121 15.46 -4.92 21.92
N ILE A 122 14.30 -5.54 21.74
CA ILE A 122 13.75 -6.57 22.65
C ILE A 122 14.46 -7.93 22.47
N LEU A 123 14.99 -8.18 21.27
CA LEU A 123 15.64 -9.44 20.94
C LEU A 123 17.04 -9.52 21.59
N THR A 124 17.47 -10.73 21.94
CA THR A 124 18.87 -10.97 22.29
C THR A 124 19.76 -10.86 21.06
N LYS A 125 21.08 -10.84 21.27
CA LYS A 125 22.03 -10.82 20.14
C LYS A 125 21.87 -12.08 19.28
N GLU A 126 21.75 -13.23 19.91
CA GLU A 126 21.58 -14.53 19.27
C GLU A 126 20.28 -14.58 18.45
N GLN A 127 19.19 -14.04 18.99
CA GLN A 127 17.92 -13.93 18.27
C GLN A 127 18.02 -12.98 17.06
N ARG A 128 18.74 -11.85 17.17
CA ARG A 128 18.97 -10.96 16.02
C ARG A 128 19.82 -11.62 14.93
N ASP A 129 20.86 -12.35 15.33
CA ASP A 129 21.69 -13.08 14.37
C ASP A 129 20.87 -14.18 13.67
N LYS A 130 20.00 -14.88 14.42
CA LYS A 130 19.07 -15.86 13.85
C LYS A 130 18.04 -15.24 12.92
N LEU A 131 17.49 -14.09 13.29
CA LEU A 131 16.57 -13.32 12.45
C LEU A 131 17.24 -12.93 11.13
N ARG A 132 18.51 -12.49 11.16
CA ARG A 132 19.27 -12.18 9.95
C ARG A 132 19.35 -13.38 9.01
N GLU A 133 19.66 -14.57 9.52
CA GLU A 133 19.66 -15.81 8.73
C GLU A 133 18.29 -16.09 8.10
N ILE A 134 17.20 -15.96 8.86
CA ILE A 134 15.83 -16.19 8.39
C ILE A 134 15.50 -15.23 7.25
N THR A 135 15.81 -13.95 7.44
CA THR A 135 15.55 -12.91 6.43
C THR A 135 16.45 -12.99 5.21
N LEU A 136 17.57 -13.71 5.24
CA LEU A 136 18.46 -13.88 4.08
C LEU A 136 18.18 -15.17 3.30
N ARG A 137 17.25 -16.01 3.76
CA ARG A 137 16.90 -17.25 3.05
C ARG A 137 16.24 -16.94 1.69
N PRO A 138 16.63 -17.63 0.61
CA PRO A 138 15.97 -17.52 -0.69
C PRO A 138 14.47 -17.79 -0.55
N GLY A 139 13.64 -16.81 -0.93
CA GLY A 139 12.18 -16.88 -0.79
C GLY A 139 11.59 -16.18 0.44
N MET A 140 12.41 -15.66 1.36
CA MET A 140 12.00 -14.82 2.51
C MET A 140 12.87 -13.55 2.68
N GLY A 141 13.60 -13.18 1.63
CA GLY A 141 14.43 -11.97 1.50
C GLY A 141 13.67 -10.65 1.55
N PRO A 142 14.30 -9.53 1.98
CA PRO A 142 13.76 -8.21 1.67
C PRO A 142 13.59 -8.14 0.15
N ILE A 143 12.48 -7.56 -0.32
CA ILE A 143 12.29 -7.32 -1.75
C ILE A 143 13.42 -6.37 -2.18
N GLU A 144 14.52 -6.93 -2.70
CA GLU A 144 15.26 -6.24 -3.72
C GLU A 144 14.23 -5.95 -4.79
N HIS A 145 13.75 -4.70 -4.86
CA HIS A 145 13.03 -4.25 -6.02
C HIS A 145 13.98 -4.49 -7.20
N PRO A 146 13.68 -5.40 -8.15
CA PRO A 146 14.45 -5.44 -9.38
C PRO A 146 13.94 -4.27 -10.23
N MET A 147 14.31 -3.05 -9.84
CA MET A 147 13.98 -1.81 -10.54
C MET A 147 15.26 -1.13 -11.08
N MET A 148 16.43 -1.78 -10.99
CA MET A 148 17.69 -1.24 -11.52
C MET A 148 18.17 -1.93 -12.80
N ASP A 149 17.74 -3.16 -13.11
CA ASP A 149 18.20 -3.90 -14.31
C ASP A 149 17.26 -3.83 -15.52
N GLN A 150 16.13 -3.11 -15.44
CA GLN A 150 15.26 -2.85 -16.61
C GLN A 150 15.48 -1.48 -17.26
N MET A 151 16.55 -0.75 -16.90
CA MET A 151 17.07 0.26 -17.83
C MET A 151 17.88 -0.45 -18.92
N GLY A 152 17.17 -0.92 -19.95
CA GLY A 152 17.80 -1.36 -21.19
C GLY A 152 18.72 -0.28 -21.75
N PRO A 153 19.67 -0.63 -22.64
CA PRO A 153 20.69 0.28 -23.18
C PRO A 153 20.09 1.27 -24.20
N HIS A 154 19.14 2.11 -23.79
CA HIS A 154 18.44 3.07 -24.65
C HIS A 154 18.83 4.53 -24.41
N PHE A 155 20.05 4.77 -23.91
CA PHE A 155 20.70 6.09 -24.03
C PHE A 155 22.16 5.93 -24.44
N LYS A 156 22.37 5.37 -25.64
CA LYS A 156 23.64 5.50 -26.36
C LYS A 156 23.35 6.12 -27.72
N GLY A 157 23.20 7.44 -27.76
CA GLY A 157 23.10 8.17 -29.01
C GLY A 157 22.22 9.41 -28.99
N MET A 158 22.61 10.44 -28.23
CA MET A 158 22.37 11.82 -28.63
C MET A 158 23.66 12.59 -28.40
N ARG A 159 24.39 12.82 -29.49
CA ARG A 159 25.27 13.96 -29.66
C ARG A 159 24.43 15.11 -30.18
#